data_AF-A0A0X7A6Z5-F1
#
_entry.id   AF-A0A0X7A6Z5-F1
#
_cell.length_a   1.000
_cell.length_b   1.000
_cell.length_c   1.000
_cell.angle_alpha   90.00
_cell.angle_beta   90.00
_cell.angle_gamma   90.00
#
_symmetry.space_group_name_H-M   'P 1'
#
loop_
_entity.id
_entity.type
_entity.pdbx_description
1 polymer ?
#
loop_
_entity_poly.entity_id
_entity_poly.type
_entity_poly.pdbx_seq_one_letter_code
_entity_poly.pdbx_strand_id
1 'polypeptide(L)'
;MPVAFLDLAQTCAPYVSSETLAGVVSLESRFAPFNIRINSGTPLKRQPATEAEAIEVATSLAAKRHDIQVGLGGIGLEELQRLNLSISDAFDPCLNLRATATLLDGYYRLAVKEGAEPARAERVMLQSYYGRDNPTVGAMVSYDDQVRREIKRLGSTLARLTIDDTGEGRETDVPTEVSQADVVAEVVAENSSEKSAAISVAPAWDVFKTRRRSSVLVFQGNQLEQSE
;
A
#
# COMPACT_ATOMS: atom_id res chain seq x y z
N MET A 1 10.30 21.90 9.06
CA MET A 1 10.46 21.56 10.50
C MET A 1 9.56 20.38 10.77
N PRO A 2 10.01 19.35 11.51
CA PRO A 2 9.17 18.17 11.76
C PRO A 2 7.90 18.58 12.52
N VAL A 3 6.75 18.12 12.06
CA VAL A 3 5.44 18.36 12.70
C VAL A 3 4.94 17.05 13.29
N ALA A 4 4.42 17.07 14.52
CA ALA A 4 3.84 15.88 15.11
C ALA A 4 2.61 15.42 14.31
N PHE A 5 2.57 14.14 13.96
CA PHE A 5 1.50 13.59 13.12
C PHE A 5 0.12 13.75 13.77
N LEU A 6 0.03 13.53 15.09
CA LEU A 6 -1.23 13.66 15.83
C LEU A 6 -1.80 15.09 15.75
N ASP A 7 -0.96 16.10 15.96
CA ASP A 7 -1.38 17.50 15.91
C ASP A 7 -1.87 17.86 14.50
N LEU A 8 -1.15 17.39 13.47
CA LEU A 8 -1.51 17.58 12.08
C LEU A 8 -2.85 16.88 11.75
N ALA A 9 -3.03 15.63 12.16
CA ALA A 9 -4.25 14.87 11.93
C ALA A 9 -5.47 15.51 12.62
N GLN A 10 -5.32 15.92 13.88
CA GLN A 10 -6.38 16.59 14.65
C GLN A 10 -6.76 17.95 14.06
N THR A 11 -5.78 18.71 13.58
CA THR A 11 -6.02 20.05 13.00
C THR A 11 -6.63 19.96 11.61
N CYS A 12 -6.12 19.07 10.77
CA CYS A 12 -6.44 19.05 9.34
C CYS A 12 -7.59 18.10 8.98
N ALA A 13 -7.83 17.08 9.80
CA ALA A 13 -8.77 15.99 9.54
C ALA A 13 -9.52 15.51 10.82
N PRO A 14 -10.19 16.40 11.58
CA PRO A 14 -10.76 16.07 12.90
C PRO A 14 -11.93 15.08 12.89
N TYR A 15 -12.50 14.77 11.72
CA TYR A 15 -13.69 13.93 11.56
C TYR A 15 -13.38 12.45 11.25
N VAL A 16 -12.09 12.09 11.15
CA VAL A 16 -11.62 10.70 11.11
C VAL A 16 -10.63 10.51 12.26
N SER A 17 -10.66 9.35 12.93
CA SER A 17 -9.74 9.09 14.04
C SER A 17 -8.28 9.17 13.59
N SER A 18 -7.43 9.78 14.42
CA SER A 18 -6.00 9.95 14.13
C SER A 18 -5.31 8.59 13.97
N GLU A 19 -5.77 7.56 14.69
CA GLU A 19 -5.31 6.18 14.55
C GLU A 19 -5.59 5.61 13.16
N THR A 20 -6.83 5.76 12.66
CA THR A 20 -7.20 5.29 11.32
C THR A 20 -6.38 6.01 10.25
N LEU A 21 -6.23 7.33 10.37
CA LEU A 21 -5.38 8.11 9.47
C LEU A 21 -3.92 7.63 9.54
N ALA A 22 -3.37 7.37 10.72
CA ALA A 22 -2.01 6.85 10.87
C ALA A 22 -1.84 5.49 10.18
N GLY A 23 -2.82 4.59 10.34
CA GLY A 23 -2.80 3.27 9.71
C GLY A 23 -2.80 3.38 8.17
N VAL A 24 -3.65 4.24 7.61
CA VAL A 24 -3.70 4.50 6.17
C VAL A 24 -2.39 5.13 5.69
N VAL A 25 -1.93 6.23 6.32
CA VAL A 25 -0.71 6.94 5.92
C VAL A 25 0.53 6.05 6.01
N SER A 26 0.60 5.16 7.02
CA SER A 26 1.67 4.17 7.14
C SER A 26 1.75 3.24 5.93
N LEU A 27 0.60 2.75 5.45
CA LEU A 27 0.53 1.88 4.28
C LEU A 27 0.79 2.61 2.97
N GLU A 28 0.27 3.84 2.84
CA GLU A 28 0.29 4.58 1.58
C GLU A 28 1.62 5.28 1.32
N SER A 29 2.20 5.90 2.34
CA SER A 29 3.39 6.74 2.19
C SER A 29 4.51 6.47 3.18
N ARG A 30 4.25 5.69 4.24
CA ARG A 30 5.14 5.55 5.41
C ARG A 30 5.48 6.89 6.05
N PHE A 31 4.50 7.78 6.12
CA PHE A 31 4.65 9.14 6.66
C PHE A 31 5.57 10.06 5.83
N ALA A 32 5.92 9.68 4.59
CA ALA A 32 6.69 10.52 3.69
C ALA A 32 5.76 11.46 2.88
N PRO A 33 5.81 12.79 3.08
CA PRO A 33 4.86 13.71 2.45
C PRO A 33 5.03 13.82 0.94
N PHE A 34 6.21 13.49 0.41
CA PHE A 34 6.53 13.56 -1.02
C PHE A 34 6.48 12.19 -1.72
N ASN A 35 5.84 11.20 -1.11
CA ASN A 35 5.70 9.88 -1.71
C ASN A 35 4.95 9.96 -3.04
N ILE A 36 5.52 9.34 -4.08
CA ILE A 36 4.88 9.13 -5.37
C ILE A 36 4.94 7.64 -5.68
N ARG A 37 3.76 7.05 -5.81
CA ARG A 37 3.56 5.65 -6.21
C ARG A 37 3.02 5.59 -7.63
N ILE A 38 3.67 4.79 -8.48
CA ILE A 38 3.17 4.46 -9.82
C ILE A 38 2.44 3.12 -9.70
N ASN A 39 1.15 3.09 -10.02
CA ASN A 39 0.32 1.89 -9.83
C ASN A 39 0.56 0.84 -10.93
N SER A 40 0.99 1.28 -12.11
CA SER A 40 1.28 0.40 -13.25
C SER A 40 2.66 0.69 -13.84
N GLY A 41 3.49 -0.35 -13.90
CA GLY A 41 4.84 -0.28 -14.48
C GLY A 41 5.94 -0.21 -13.45
N THR A 42 7.08 0.39 -13.82
CA THR A 42 8.28 0.42 -12.99
C THR A 42 8.15 1.52 -11.93
N PRO A 43 8.40 1.22 -10.64
CA PRO A 43 8.40 2.24 -9.59
C PRO A 43 9.52 3.25 -9.81
N LEU A 44 9.40 4.42 -9.20
CA LEU A 44 10.46 5.42 -9.19
C LEU A 44 11.74 4.85 -8.57
N LYS A 45 12.88 5.09 -9.23
CA LYS A 45 14.19 4.66 -8.72
C LYS A 45 14.56 5.36 -7.41
N ARG A 46 14.12 6.61 -7.25
CA ARG A 46 14.33 7.45 -6.06
C ARG A 46 13.07 8.28 -5.83
N GLN A 47 12.65 8.37 -4.58
CA GLN A 47 11.56 9.26 -4.18
C GLN A 47 12.05 10.73 -4.15
N PRO A 48 11.17 11.70 -4.47
CA PRO A 48 11.50 13.10 -4.33
C PRO A 48 11.90 13.47 -2.89
N ALA A 49 12.89 14.34 -2.74
CA ALA A 49 13.35 14.81 -1.43
C ALA A 49 12.82 16.22 -1.07
N THR A 50 12.18 16.89 -2.02
CA THR A 50 11.61 18.23 -1.83
C THR A 50 10.26 18.32 -2.51
N GLU A 51 9.42 19.23 -2.03
CA GLU A 51 8.12 19.50 -2.62
C GLU A 51 8.24 19.88 -4.10
N ALA A 52 9.20 20.75 -4.45
CA ALA A 52 9.44 21.17 -5.83
C ALA A 52 9.80 19.99 -6.75
N GLU A 53 10.68 19.09 -6.28
CA GLU A 53 11.01 17.86 -7.02
C GLU A 53 9.77 16.96 -7.16
N ALA A 54 8.96 16.85 -6.11
CA ALA A 54 7.76 16.01 -6.12
C ALA A 54 6.73 16.52 -7.13
N ILE A 55 6.51 17.84 -7.17
CA ILE A 55 5.64 18.51 -8.14
C ILE A 55 6.14 18.28 -9.56
N GLU A 56 7.44 18.46 -9.82
CA GLU A 56 8.02 18.25 -11.14
C GLU A 56 7.83 16.81 -11.63
N VAL A 57 8.18 15.84 -10.78
CA VAL A 57 8.07 14.41 -11.10
C VAL A 57 6.61 14.01 -11.32
N ALA A 58 5.71 14.38 -10.40
CA ALA A 58 4.29 14.06 -10.51
C ALA A 58 3.66 14.70 -11.75
N THR A 59 4.00 15.96 -12.06
CA THR A 59 3.51 16.65 -13.26
C THR A 59 3.99 15.98 -14.53
N SER A 60 5.27 15.55 -14.57
CA SER A 60 5.84 14.80 -15.71
C SER A 60 5.14 13.45 -15.93
N LEU A 61 4.83 12.73 -14.84
CA LEU A 61 4.11 11.46 -14.89
C LEU A 61 2.66 11.64 -15.31
N ALA A 62 1.98 12.68 -14.80
CA ALA A 62 0.62 13.04 -15.18
C ALA A 62 0.52 13.40 -16.67
N ALA A 63 1.47 14.19 -17.19
CA ALA A 63 1.54 14.53 -18.62
C ALA A 63 1.69 13.30 -19.52
N LYS A 64 2.37 12.26 -19.02
CA LYS A 64 2.52 10.96 -19.69
C LYS A 64 1.35 10.00 -19.44
N ARG A 65 0.30 10.44 -18.74
CA ARG A 65 -0.89 9.65 -18.41
C ARG A 65 -0.58 8.40 -17.59
N HIS A 66 0.45 8.46 -16.74
CA HIS A 66 0.68 7.40 -15.75
C HIS A 66 -0.37 7.46 -14.65
N ASP A 67 -0.83 6.28 -14.22
CA ASP A 67 -1.64 6.12 -13.03
C ASP A 67 -0.74 6.22 -11.79
N ILE A 68 -0.83 7.36 -11.09
CA ILE A 68 -0.01 7.67 -9.93
C ILE A 68 -0.85 8.05 -8.73
N GLN A 69 -0.29 7.81 -7.56
CA GLN A 69 -0.81 8.23 -6.26
C GLN A 69 0.26 9.04 -5.54
N VAL A 70 -0.16 10.12 -4.88
CA VAL A 70 0.75 11.12 -4.33
C VAL A 70 0.43 11.50 -2.89
N GLY A 71 1.49 11.86 -2.16
CA GLY A 71 1.44 12.41 -0.82
C GLY A 71 1.08 11.42 0.28
N LEU A 72 0.81 11.94 1.48
CA LEU A 72 0.68 11.14 2.71
C LEU A 72 -0.38 10.02 2.63
N GLY A 73 -1.54 10.32 2.07
CA GLY A 73 -2.64 9.37 1.88
C GLY A 73 -2.59 8.61 0.56
N GLY A 74 -1.60 8.85 -0.32
CA GLY A 74 -1.55 8.21 -1.64
C GLY A 74 -2.80 8.53 -2.46
N ILE A 75 -3.08 9.79 -2.72
CA ILE A 75 -4.29 10.23 -3.44
C ILE A 75 -4.03 10.17 -4.94
N GLY A 76 -4.95 9.60 -5.71
CA GLY A 76 -4.84 9.55 -7.16
C GLY A 76 -5.23 10.87 -7.82
N LEU A 77 -4.82 11.05 -9.07
CA LEU A 77 -5.05 12.30 -9.81
C LEU A 77 -6.55 12.58 -10.05
N GLU A 78 -7.36 11.53 -10.22
CA GLU A 78 -8.81 11.65 -10.40
C GLU A 78 -9.50 12.12 -9.12
N GLU A 79 -9.08 11.62 -7.94
CA GLU A 79 -9.62 12.11 -6.67
C GLU A 79 -9.21 13.55 -6.37
N LEU A 80 -7.98 13.94 -6.70
CA LEU A 80 -7.54 15.33 -6.58
C LEU A 80 -8.43 16.26 -7.42
N GLN A 81 -8.70 15.88 -8.68
CA GLN A 81 -9.60 16.63 -9.54
C GLN A 81 -11.02 16.72 -8.96
N ARG A 82 -11.56 15.62 -8.43
CA ARG A 82 -12.88 15.59 -7.78
C ARG A 82 -12.96 16.52 -6.55
N LEU A 83 -11.85 16.69 -5.85
CA LEU A 83 -11.73 17.56 -4.68
C LEU A 83 -11.30 19.00 -5.01
N ASN A 84 -11.13 19.34 -6.30
CA ASN A 84 -10.59 20.62 -6.77
C ASN A 84 -9.21 20.95 -6.19
N LEU A 85 -8.36 19.93 -6.03
CA LEU A 85 -6.98 20.06 -5.58
C LEU A 85 -6.02 19.91 -6.76
N SER A 86 -4.94 20.70 -6.73
CA SER A 86 -3.83 20.56 -7.67
C SER A 86 -2.86 19.47 -7.22
N ILE A 87 -1.94 19.09 -8.12
CA ILE A 87 -0.82 18.18 -7.77
C ILE A 87 0.04 18.80 -6.66
N SER A 88 0.23 20.12 -6.65
CA SER A 88 0.98 20.82 -5.60
C SER A 88 0.32 20.68 -4.24
N ASP A 89 -1.01 20.87 -4.19
CA ASP A 89 -1.78 20.75 -2.95
C ASP A 89 -1.71 19.35 -2.35
N ALA A 90 -1.49 18.33 -3.18
CA ALA A 90 -1.35 16.96 -2.71
C ALA A 90 -0.04 16.70 -1.96
N PHE A 91 0.96 17.58 -2.07
CA PHE A 91 2.21 17.49 -1.32
C PHE A 91 2.22 18.37 -0.07
N ASP A 92 1.20 19.22 0.14
CA ASP A 92 0.97 19.86 1.44
C ASP A 92 0.40 18.81 2.42
N PRO A 93 1.08 18.56 3.56
CA PRO A 93 0.65 17.53 4.51
C PRO A 93 -0.78 17.72 5.03
N CYS A 94 -1.21 18.97 5.25
CA CYS A 94 -2.52 19.27 5.82
C CYS A 94 -3.64 19.09 4.80
N LEU A 95 -3.45 19.61 3.58
CA LEU A 95 -4.40 19.46 2.48
C LEU A 95 -4.53 17.99 2.07
N ASN A 96 -3.42 17.25 2.02
CA ASN A 96 -3.43 15.83 1.71
C ASN A 96 -4.18 15.00 2.78
N LEU A 97 -3.93 15.25 4.07
CA LEU A 97 -4.67 14.57 5.13
C LEU A 97 -6.16 14.94 5.13
N ARG A 98 -6.50 16.21 4.89
CA ARG A 98 -7.90 16.63 4.75
C ARG A 98 -8.59 15.91 3.58
N ALA A 99 -7.90 15.81 2.45
CA ALA A 99 -8.42 15.10 1.27
C ALA A 99 -8.62 13.61 1.57
N THR A 100 -7.63 12.97 2.20
CA THR A 100 -7.70 11.57 2.67
C THR A 100 -8.92 11.35 3.58
N ALA A 101 -9.09 12.21 4.59
CA ALA A 101 -10.21 12.12 5.51
C ALA A 101 -11.56 12.36 4.82
N THR A 102 -11.62 13.30 3.88
CA THR A 102 -12.83 13.57 3.08
C THR A 102 -13.25 12.35 2.26
N LEU A 103 -12.29 11.65 1.65
CA LEU A 103 -12.55 10.42 0.90
C LEU A 103 -13.06 9.31 1.84
N LEU A 104 -12.39 9.10 2.97
CA LEU A 104 -12.79 8.11 3.97
C LEU A 104 -14.20 8.39 4.51
N ASP A 105 -14.51 9.62 4.94
CA ASP A 105 -15.85 10.01 5.39
C ASP A 105 -16.90 9.78 4.30
N GLY A 106 -16.59 10.15 3.05
CA GLY A 106 -17.46 9.93 1.91
C GLY A 106 -17.84 8.45 1.73
N TYR A 107 -16.85 7.55 1.80
CA TYR A 107 -17.09 6.11 1.69
C TYR A 107 -17.87 5.55 2.87
N TYR A 108 -17.56 5.99 4.08
CA TYR A 108 -18.30 5.59 5.28
C TYR A 108 -19.77 5.98 5.16
N ARG A 109 -20.06 7.24 4.82
CA ARG A 109 -21.42 7.76 4.68
C ARG A 109 -22.18 7.08 3.56
N LEU A 110 -21.51 6.75 2.46
CA LEU A 110 -22.12 5.96 1.38
C LEU A 110 -22.49 4.56 1.89
N ALA A 111 -21.60 3.87 2.60
CA ALA A 111 -21.89 2.54 3.14
C ALA A 111 -23.06 2.55 4.14
N VAL A 112 -23.11 3.55 5.03
CA VAL A 112 -24.23 3.73 5.98
C VAL A 112 -25.54 4.01 5.23
N LYS A 113 -25.50 4.83 4.18
CA LYS A 113 -26.69 5.12 3.35
C LYS A 113 -27.23 3.87 2.66
N GLU A 114 -26.36 2.94 2.27
CA GLU A 114 -26.71 1.62 1.73
C GLU A 114 -27.15 0.61 2.82
N GLY A 115 -27.29 1.04 4.07
CA GLY A 115 -27.80 0.23 5.17
C GLY A 115 -26.74 -0.62 5.88
N ALA A 116 -25.46 -0.32 5.73
CA ALA A 116 -24.42 -1.00 6.49
C ALA A 116 -24.41 -0.55 7.95
N GLU A 117 -24.40 -1.52 8.87
CA GLU A 117 -24.11 -1.30 10.29
C GLU A 117 -22.73 -0.62 10.48
N PRO A 118 -22.50 0.15 11.56
CA PRO A 118 -21.29 0.96 11.74
C PRO A 118 -19.98 0.20 11.50
N ALA A 119 -19.80 -0.97 12.09
CA ALA A 119 -18.59 -1.79 11.92
C ALA A 119 -18.39 -2.30 10.48
N ARG A 120 -19.50 -2.57 9.76
CA ARG A 120 -19.45 -2.94 8.34
C ARG A 120 -19.17 -1.71 7.48
N ALA A 121 -19.71 -0.55 7.81
CA ALA A 121 -19.44 0.70 7.11
C ALA A 121 -17.96 1.11 7.23
N GLU A 122 -17.32 0.94 8.39
CA GLU A 122 -15.87 1.17 8.55
C GLU A 122 -15.03 0.22 7.69
N ARG A 123 -15.41 -1.06 7.61
CA ARG A 123 -14.76 -2.02 6.74
C ARG A 123 -14.88 -1.60 5.27
N VAL A 124 -16.09 -1.30 4.82
CA VAL A 124 -16.36 -0.88 3.43
C VAL A 124 -15.62 0.42 3.12
N MET A 125 -15.59 1.37 4.05
CA MET A 125 -14.84 2.62 3.93
C MET A 125 -13.37 2.37 3.57
N LEU A 126 -12.66 1.55 4.37
CA LEU A 126 -11.25 1.26 4.13
C LEU A 126 -11.04 0.48 2.82
N GLN A 127 -11.92 -0.47 2.53
CA GLN A 127 -11.85 -1.25 1.30
C GLN A 127 -12.08 -0.40 0.04
N SER A 128 -13.05 0.52 0.10
CA SER A 128 -13.33 1.49 -0.96
C SER A 128 -12.20 2.50 -1.13
N TYR A 129 -11.51 2.88 -0.05
CA TYR A 129 -10.35 3.76 -0.11
C TYR A 129 -9.23 3.16 -0.96
N TYR A 130 -8.83 1.92 -0.67
CA TYR A 130 -7.83 1.21 -1.47
C TYR A 130 -8.29 0.98 -2.91
N GLY A 131 -9.55 0.56 -3.05
CA GLY A 131 -10.14 0.19 -4.33
C GLY A 131 -10.65 1.35 -5.18
N ARG A 132 -10.42 2.61 -4.76
CA ARG A 132 -10.83 3.82 -5.49
C ARG A 132 -12.32 3.78 -5.88
N ASP A 133 -13.17 3.83 -4.86
CA ASP A 133 -14.64 3.63 -4.93
C ASP A 133 -15.10 2.16 -5.02
N ASN A 134 -14.23 1.19 -5.34
CA ASN A 134 -14.61 -0.23 -5.43
C ASN A 134 -14.18 -1.06 -4.19
N PRO A 135 -15.08 -1.34 -3.24
CA PRO A 135 -14.73 -2.09 -2.02
C PRO A 135 -14.30 -3.54 -2.31
N THR A 136 -14.68 -4.11 -3.46
CA THR A 136 -14.28 -5.48 -3.81
C THR A 136 -12.77 -5.61 -3.95
N VAL A 137 -12.12 -4.59 -4.52
CA VAL A 137 -10.66 -4.57 -4.73
C VAL A 137 -9.94 -4.51 -3.39
N GLY A 138 -10.36 -3.63 -2.48
CA GLY A 138 -9.81 -3.57 -1.12
C GLY A 138 -10.08 -4.83 -0.29
N ALA A 139 -11.23 -5.48 -0.51
CA ALA A 139 -11.56 -6.75 0.15
C ALA A 139 -10.65 -7.90 -0.31
N MET A 140 -10.31 -7.97 -1.61
CA MET A 140 -9.40 -9.00 -2.16
C MET A 140 -8.02 -8.99 -1.50
N VAL A 141 -7.53 -7.81 -1.09
CA VAL A 141 -6.24 -7.65 -0.39
C VAL A 141 -6.41 -7.52 1.13
N SER A 142 -7.63 -7.62 1.66
CA SER A 142 -7.96 -7.42 3.08
C SER A 142 -7.39 -6.10 3.63
N TYR A 143 -7.57 -4.99 2.89
CA TYR A 143 -6.98 -3.70 3.24
C TYR A 143 -7.45 -3.19 4.61
N ASP A 144 -8.71 -3.44 4.99
CA ASP A 144 -9.21 -3.06 6.32
C ASP A 144 -8.43 -3.75 7.46
N ASP A 145 -8.07 -5.03 7.27
CA ASP A 145 -7.27 -5.76 8.25
C ASP A 145 -5.80 -5.31 8.23
N GLN A 146 -5.26 -4.88 7.09
CA GLN A 146 -3.93 -4.27 7.02
C GLN A 146 -3.88 -2.98 7.84
N VAL A 147 -4.88 -2.10 7.68
CA VAL A 147 -4.99 -0.85 8.45
C VAL A 147 -5.11 -1.13 9.94
N ARG A 148 -5.95 -2.08 10.36
CA ARG A 148 -6.07 -2.47 11.78
C ARG A 148 -4.75 -2.99 12.37
N ARG A 149 -3.97 -3.75 11.59
CA ARG A 149 -2.64 -4.21 12.02
C ARG A 149 -1.66 -3.06 12.19
N GLU A 150 -1.67 -2.10 11.26
CA GLU A 150 -0.84 -0.91 11.37
C GLU A 150 -1.25 -0.04 12.57
N ILE A 151 -2.54 0.16 12.83
CA ILE A 151 -3.03 0.85 14.03
C ILE A 151 -2.46 0.20 15.30
N LYS A 152 -2.55 -1.14 15.39
CA LYS A 152 -2.02 -1.88 16.53
C LYS A 152 -0.50 -1.75 16.65
N ARG A 153 0.22 -1.80 15.53
CA ARG A 153 1.69 -1.66 15.48
C ARG A 153 2.14 -0.28 15.93
N LEU A 154 1.42 0.76 15.52
CA LEU A 154 1.74 2.16 15.82
C LEU A 154 1.28 2.61 17.21
N GLY A 155 0.41 1.86 17.90
CA GLY A 155 -0.26 2.33 19.12
C GLY A 155 0.65 2.95 20.18
N SER A 156 1.83 2.39 20.45
CA SER A 156 2.78 2.93 21.43
C SER A 156 3.70 4.03 20.88
N THR A 157 3.84 4.15 19.56
CA THR A 157 4.75 5.08 18.89
C THR A 157 4.05 6.28 18.26
N LEU A 158 2.72 6.22 18.12
CA LEU A 158 1.90 7.22 17.42
C LEU A 158 2.13 8.66 17.93
N ALA A 159 2.29 8.83 19.25
CA ALA A 159 2.56 10.14 19.85
C ALA A 159 3.94 10.72 19.53
N ARG A 160 4.87 9.92 19.00
CA ARG A 160 6.23 10.32 18.63
C ARG A 160 6.42 10.44 17.12
N LEU A 161 5.43 10.04 16.32
CA LEU A 161 5.51 10.13 14.87
C LEU A 161 5.53 11.59 14.44
N THR A 162 6.46 11.92 13.57
CA THR A 162 6.57 13.24 12.96
C THR A 162 6.52 13.12 11.44
N ILE A 163 5.99 14.15 10.79
CA ILE A 163 6.09 14.35 9.36
C ILE A 163 7.26 15.30 9.13
N ASP A 164 8.25 14.85 8.39
CA ASP A 164 9.41 15.61 7.97
C ASP A 164 9.41 15.81 6.46
N ASP A 165 9.85 17.00 6.02
CA ASP A 165 9.99 17.31 4.60
C ASP A 165 11.11 16.47 3.94
N THR A 166 11.95 15.80 4.73
CA THR A 166 13.12 15.05 4.25
C THR A 166 12.82 13.61 3.84
N GLY A 167 11.60 13.11 4.06
CA GLY A 167 11.23 11.74 3.69
C GLY A 167 12.00 10.67 4.46
N GLU A 168 12.61 11.04 5.59
CA GLU A 168 13.26 10.13 6.53
C GLU A 168 12.39 10.00 7.78
N GLY A 169 11.24 9.35 7.63
CA GLY A 169 10.55 8.70 8.74
C GLY A 169 11.38 7.52 9.27
N ARG A 170 12.61 7.77 9.71
CA ARG A 170 13.41 6.87 10.52
C ARG A 170 13.11 7.20 11.97
N GLU A 171 12.69 6.19 12.72
CA GLU A 171 12.88 6.20 14.16
C GLU A 171 14.32 6.65 14.42
N THR A 172 14.49 7.78 15.12
CA THR A 172 15.77 8.13 15.71
C THR A 172 16.05 7.11 16.80
N ASP A 173 16.56 5.95 16.40
CA ASP A 173 17.25 5.03 17.28
C ASP A 173 18.48 5.78 17.81
N VAL A 174 18.41 6.22 19.07
CA VAL A 174 19.58 6.62 19.83
C VAL A 174 20.43 5.36 20.02
N PRO A 175 21.67 5.28 19.50
CA PRO A 175 22.51 4.13 19.71
C PRO A 175 22.91 4.09 21.19
N THR A 176 22.36 3.13 21.94
CA THR A 176 22.97 2.72 23.20
C THR A 176 24.12 1.80 22.83
N GLU A 177 25.34 2.30 22.96
CA GLU A 177 26.57 1.53 22.87
C GLU A 177 26.48 0.28 23.76
N VAL A 178 26.58 -0.91 23.15
CA VAL A 178 27.19 -2.06 23.80
C VAL A 178 28.12 -2.73 22.79
N SER A 179 29.38 -2.78 23.18
CA SER A 179 30.54 -3.28 22.45
C SER A 179 30.35 -4.72 21.93
N GLN A 180 30.81 -4.93 20.70
CA GLN A 180 31.15 -6.25 20.15
C GLN A 180 32.26 -6.92 20.98
N ALA A 181 32.09 -8.20 21.30
CA ALA A 181 33.10 -9.26 21.18
C ALA A 181 32.50 -10.60 21.68
N ASP A 182 32.91 -11.70 21.04
CA ASP A 182 32.65 -13.10 21.40
C ASP A 182 31.23 -13.65 21.29
N VAL A 183 30.93 -14.35 20.18
CA VAL A 183 30.78 -15.83 20.17
C VAL A 183 31.00 -16.29 18.72
N VAL A 184 32.24 -16.60 18.36
CA VAL A 184 32.57 -17.54 17.29
C VAL A 184 33.20 -18.74 17.96
N ALA A 185 32.72 -19.94 17.63
CA ALA A 185 33.16 -21.27 18.08
C ALA A 185 32.52 -21.82 19.36
N GLU A 186 31.48 -22.64 19.21
CA GLU A 186 31.43 -24.01 19.76
C GLU A 186 30.12 -24.69 19.33
N VAL A 187 30.17 -25.48 18.26
CA VAL A 187 29.25 -26.61 18.01
C VAL A 187 29.99 -27.61 17.12
N VAL A 188 31.03 -28.22 17.68
CA VAL A 188 31.70 -29.42 17.15
C VAL A 188 31.72 -30.47 18.24
N ALA A 189 30.67 -31.29 18.25
CA ALA A 189 30.47 -32.60 18.89
C ALA A 189 28.95 -32.69 19.02
N GLU A 190 28.21 -33.61 18.42
CA GLU A 190 28.44 -35.04 18.38
C GLU A 190 27.87 -35.60 17.06
N ASN A 191 28.69 -36.36 16.35
CA ASN A 191 28.30 -37.05 15.14
C ASN A 191 28.83 -38.49 15.28
N SER A 192 28.00 -39.42 15.76
CA SER A 192 28.03 -40.87 15.44
C SER A 192 27.20 -41.67 16.44
N SER A 193 26.00 -42.07 16.02
CA SER A 193 25.62 -43.47 16.16
C SER A 193 24.78 -43.86 14.93
N GLU A 194 25.35 -44.74 14.12
CA GLU A 194 24.70 -45.37 12.98
C GLU A 194 23.59 -46.33 13.44
N LYS A 195 22.46 -46.41 12.72
CA LYS A 195 22.04 -47.62 11.96
C LYS A 195 20.66 -47.48 11.27
N SER A 196 20.68 -47.85 9.99
CA SER A 196 19.59 -48.32 9.09
C SER A 196 18.54 -47.35 8.53
N ALA A 197 18.80 -46.95 7.28
CA ALA A 197 18.01 -47.26 6.09
C ALA A 197 16.49 -46.98 6.11
N ALA A 198 16.10 -45.90 5.43
CA ALA A 198 15.14 -45.95 4.32
C ALA A 198 15.25 -44.65 3.49
N ILE A 199 15.59 -44.80 2.22
CA ILE A 199 15.57 -43.74 1.21
C ILE A 199 14.12 -43.29 1.06
N SER A 200 13.83 -42.03 1.40
CA SER A 200 12.55 -41.39 1.07
C SER A 200 12.78 -40.26 0.06
N VAL A 201 11.96 -40.31 -0.97
CA VAL A 201 12.12 -39.63 -2.27
C VAL A 201 11.81 -38.14 -2.13
N ALA A 202 12.72 -37.29 -2.60
CA ALA A 202 12.45 -35.86 -2.78
C ALA A 202 11.33 -35.64 -3.81
N PRO A 203 10.43 -34.66 -3.62
CA PRO A 203 9.31 -34.46 -4.52
C PRO A 203 9.79 -33.97 -5.90
N ALA A 204 9.40 -34.68 -6.96
CA ALA A 204 9.66 -34.31 -8.35
C ALA A 204 8.59 -33.34 -8.85
N TRP A 205 8.82 -32.03 -8.70
CA TRP A 205 8.04 -31.00 -9.38
C TRP A 205 8.91 -30.35 -10.46
N ASP A 206 9.07 -31.07 -11.58
CA ASP A 206 9.63 -30.55 -12.83
C ASP A 206 8.48 -29.93 -13.66
N VAL A 207 8.43 -28.59 -13.69
CA VAL A 207 7.39 -27.81 -14.37
C VAL A 207 7.58 -27.76 -15.90
N PHE A 208 8.69 -28.30 -16.44
CA PHE A 208 9.04 -28.17 -17.86
C PHE A 208 8.83 -29.45 -18.70
N LYS A 209 8.27 -30.52 -18.12
CA LYS A 209 7.90 -31.75 -18.86
C LYS A 209 6.40 -31.91 -19.04
N THR A 210 5.78 -30.98 -19.76
CA THR A 210 4.51 -31.26 -20.45
C THR A 210 4.60 -30.84 -21.91
N ARG A 211 4.85 -31.81 -22.81
CA ARG A 211 4.49 -31.64 -24.22
C ARG A 211 2.96 -31.64 -24.32
N ARG A 212 2.33 -30.46 -24.23
CA ARG A 212 0.95 -30.31 -24.68
C ARG A 212 0.95 -30.48 -26.21
N ARG A 213 0.29 -31.53 -26.70
CA ARG A 213 -0.13 -31.60 -28.10
C ARG A 213 -1.32 -30.66 -28.25
N SER A 214 -1.10 -29.47 -28.78
CA SER A 214 -2.17 -28.58 -29.22
C SER A 214 -2.70 -29.12 -30.57
N SER A 215 -3.89 -29.70 -30.57
CA SER A 215 -4.62 -29.96 -31.82
C SER A 215 -5.37 -28.69 -32.22
N VAL A 216 -4.98 -28.09 -33.35
CA VAL A 216 -5.72 -26.99 -33.98
C VAL A 216 -6.93 -27.59 -34.71
N LEU A 217 -8.14 -27.22 -34.31
CA LEU A 217 -9.35 -27.53 -35.08
C LEU A 217 -9.52 -26.44 -36.14
N VAL A 218 -9.38 -26.82 -37.42
CA VAL A 218 -9.67 -25.96 -38.57
C VAL A 218 -11.13 -26.21 -38.96
N PHE A 219 -11.99 -25.22 -38.76
CA PHE A 219 -13.34 -25.24 -39.31
C PHE A 219 -13.29 -24.79 -40.77
N GLN A 220 -13.49 -25.72 -41.71
CA GLN A 220 -13.83 -25.40 -43.09
C GLN A 220 -15.30 -24.97 -43.13
N GLY A 221 -15.55 -23.69 -43.38
CA GLY A 221 -16.88 -23.18 -43.66
C GLY A 221 -17.30 -23.58 -45.07
N ASN A 222 -18.16 -24.60 -45.19
CA ASN A 222 -18.94 -24.80 -46.41
C ASN A 222 -20.24 -24.00 -46.29
N GLN A 223 -20.31 -22.92 -47.05
CA GLN A 223 -21.60 -22.36 -47.45
C GLN A 223 -22.33 -23.36 -48.33
N LEU A 224 -23.64 -23.51 -48.09
CA LEU A 224 -24.72 -23.59 -49.08
C LEU A 224 -26.03 -23.87 -48.32
N GLU A 225 -26.70 -22.80 -47.90
CA GLU A 225 -28.15 -22.85 -47.67
C GLU A 225 -28.82 -22.71 -49.04
N GLN A 226 -29.51 -23.76 -49.48
CA GLN A 226 -30.55 -23.68 -50.50
C GLN A 226 -31.82 -24.35 -49.95
N SER A 227 -32.84 -23.50 -49.80
CA SER A 227 -34.28 -23.68 -49.99
C SER A 227 -34.88 -25.09 -49.99
N GLU A 228 -35.91 -25.34 -49.19
CA GLU A 228 -37.33 -25.09 -49.52
C GLU A 228 -38.21 -25.16 -48.25
#